data_AF-A9G7K9-F1
#
_entry.id   AF-A9G7K9-F1
#
_cell.length_a   1.000
_cell.length_b   1.000
_cell.length_c   1.000
_cell.angle_alpha   90.00
_cell.angle_beta   90.00
_cell.angle_gamma   90.00
#
_symmetry.space_group_name_H-M   'P 1'
#
loop_
_entity.id
_entity.type
_entity.pdbx_description
1 polymer ?
#
loop_
_entity_poly.entity_id
_entity_poly.type
_entity_poly.pdbx_seq_one_letter_code
_entity_poly.pdbx_strand_id
1 'polypeptide(L)'
;MARGRTQRTATVGVAEHGNSAVLVTVAPGGELLERRRIDLTEGLPTHPHHHEGSWAVGRYLNTPGARALSLADAVALVERVRASAARGAREGLEALAAAVPVPIARIAIRVCPELPPTTEERIADNRAQTVADSVMYRQALAAAAEARGWSVRWYDRERVFRDAATALGRDDVNDLLHAMGRSIGPPWQAIHKLAAAAALAATGHPAPREPPDSFGSRSQSSREKR
;
A
#
# COMPACT_ATOMS: atom_id res chain seq x y z
N MET A 1 2.00 27.45 27.91
CA MET A 1 1.91 25.98 27.68
C MET A 1 0.94 25.72 26.54
N ALA A 2 1.43 25.71 25.29
CA ALA A 2 0.60 25.39 24.14
C ALA A 2 0.41 23.87 24.05
N ARG A 3 -0.81 23.38 24.26
CA ARG A 3 -1.18 22.01 23.88
C ARG A 3 -0.96 21.90 22.37
N GLY A 4 0.05 21.14 21.97
CA GLY A 4 0.34 20.90 20.55
C GLY A 4 -0.92 20.41 19.86
N ARG A 5 -1.38 21.18 18.86
CA ARG A 5 -2.34 20.68 17.88
C ARG A 5 -1.68 19.46 17.24
N THR A 6 -2.09 18.25 17.63
CA THR A 6 -1.83 17.05 16.84
C THR A 6 -2.29 17.38 15.44
N GLN A 7 -1.35 17.52 14.49
CA GLN A 7 -1.70 17.77 13.10
C GLN A 7 -2.67 16.67 12.66
N ARG A 8 -3.87 17.08 12.25
CA ARG A 8 -4.88 16.18 11.71
C ARG A 8 -4.38 15.68 10.36
N THR A 9 -3.71 14.53 10.38
CA THR A 9 -3.15 13.93 9.17
C THR A 9 -4.07 12.85 8.63
N ALA A 10 -4.22 12.80 7.32
CA ALA A 10 -5.00 11.77 6.66
C ALA A 10 -4.23 10.45 6.57
N THR A 11 -5.00 9.36 6.46
CA THR A 11 -4.50 8.02 6.19
C THR A 11 -5.13 7.50 4.91
N VAL A 12 -4.31 6.93 4.03
CA VAL A 12 -4.73 6.35 2.77
C VAL A 12 -4.77 4.83 2.93
N GLY A 13 -5.82 4.17 2.46
CA GLY A 13 -5.84 2.72 2.31
C GLY A 13 -5.86 2.33 0.84
N VAL A 14 -5.15 1.25 0.54
CA VAL A 14 -4.90 0.77 -0.83
C VAL A 14 -5.50 -0.62 -1.00
N ALA A 15 -6.19 -0.83 -2.11
CA ALA A 15 -6.47 -2.16 -2.62
C ALA A 15 -6.19 -2.21 -4.12
N GLU A 16 -5.23 -3.04 -4.52
CA GLU A 16 -4.81 -3.22 -5.91
C GLU A 16 -5.54 -4.37 -6.62
N HIS A 17 -5.72 -4.22 -7.92
CA HIS A 17 -6.20 -5.27 -8.82
C HIS A 17 -5.58 -5.06 -10.21
N GLY A 18 -4.78 -6.04 -10.66
CA GLY A 18 -3.94 -5.89 -11.85
C GLY A 18 -3.02 -4.67 -11.74
N ASN A 19 -2.87 -3.94 -12.84
CA ASN A 19 -2.05 -2.74 -12.95
C ASN A 19 -2.69 -1.47 -12.37
N SER A 20 -3.59 -1.60 -11.40
CA SER A 20 -4.34 -0.46 -10.87
C SER A 20 -4.61 -0.59 -9.39
N ALA A 21 -4.85 0.54 -8.73
CA ALA A 21 -5.17 0.58 -7.32
C ALA A 21 -6.35 1.51 -7.02
N VAL A 22 -7.21 1.06 -6.12
CA VAL A 22 -8.19 1.91 -5.46
C VAL A 22 -7.57 2.47 -4.19
N LEU A 23 -7.66 3.79 -4.06
CA LEU A 23 -7.20 4.57 -2.93
C LEU A 23 -8.44 5.15 -2.23
N VAL A 24 -8.53 4.93 -0.92
CA VAL A 24 -9.52 5.58 -0.06
C VAL A 24 -8.79 6.33 1.03
N THR A 25 -9.03 7.63 1.12
CA THR A 25 -8.38 8.51 2.09
C THR A 25 -9.38 8.87 3.18
N VAL A 26 -8.97 8.68 4.43
CA VAL A 26 -9.78 9.02 5.61
C VAL A 26 -9.07 10.05 6.48
N ALA A 27 -9.86 10.91 7.12
CA ALA A 27 -9.42 11.82 8.17
C ALA A 27 -9.11 11.03 9.46
N PRO A 28 -8.43 11.64 10.45
CA PRO A 28 -8.20 11.00 11.75
C PRO A 28 -9.46 10.49 12.45
N GLY A 29 -10.60 11.16 12.25
CA GLY A 29 -11.90 10.77 12.81
C GLY A 29 -12.59 9.63 12.05
N GLY A 30 -11.97 9.10 10.99
CA GLY A 30 -12.54 8.08 10.11
C GLY A 30 -13.46 8.63 9.03
N GLU A 31 -13.59 9.95 8.89
CA GLU A 31 -14.38 10.57 7.82
C GLU A 31 -13.73 10.32 6.46
N LEU A 32 -14.53 9.97 5.45
CA LEU A 32 -14.05 9.82 4.07
C LEU A 32 -13.69 11.19 3.48
N LEU A 33 -12.45 11.36 3.05
CA LEU A 33 -11.96 12.60 2.43
C LEU A 33 -11.92 12.51 0.91
N GLU A 34 -11.45 11.38 0.39
CA GLU A 34 -11.24 11.20 -1.05
C GLU A 34 -11.33 9.71 -1.40
N ARG A 35 -11.82 9.43 -2.61
CA ARG A 35 -11.80 8.10 -3.23
C ARG A 35 -11.36 8.24 -4.66
N ARG A 36 -10.31 7.53 -5.05
CA ARG A 36 -9.88 7.50 -6.45
C ARG A 36 -9.36 6.13 -6.87
N ARG A 37 -9.40 5.89 -8.17
CA ARG A 37 -8.64 4.83 -8.84
C ARG A 37 -7.42 5.48 -9.48
N ILE A 38 -6.27 4.81 -9.40
CA ILE A 38 -5.09 5.14 -10.19
C ILE A 38 -4.70 3.93 -11.03
N ASP A 39 -4.26 4.18 -12.25
CA ASP A 39 -3.58 3.19 -13.05
C ASP A 39 -2.08 3.32 -12.79
N LEU A 40 -1.43 2.19 -12.54
CA LEU A 40 0.00 2.12 -12.22
C LEU A 40 0.82 2.01 -13.50
N THR A 41 0.24 1.50 -14.58
CA THR A 41 0.90 1.39 -15.89
C THR A 41 -0.05 1.82 -17.00
N GLU A 42 0.52 2.31 -18.09
CA GLU A 42 -0.20 2.70 -19.30
C GLU A 42 0.39 1.96 -20.51
N GLY A 43 -0.48 1.42 -21.37
CA GLY A 43 -0.07 0.73 -22.60
C GLY A 43 0.77 -0.55 -22.39
N LEU A 44 0.83 -1.06 -21.16
CA LEU A 44 1.63 -2.23 -20.79
C LEU A 44 0.76 -3.37 -20.24
N PRO A 45 1.23 -4.63 -20.33
CA PRO A 45 0.54 -5.77 -19.75
C PRO A 45 0.25 -5.63 -18.26
N THR A 46 -0.87 -6.20 -17.84
CA THR A 46 -1.38 -6.10 -16.47
C THR A 46 -0.80 -7.15 -15.51
N HIS A 47 -0.36 -8.30 -16.04
CA HIS A 47 0.21 -9.38 -15.25
C HIS A 47 1.40 -10.04 -16.00
N PRO A 48 2.51 -9.31 -16.21
CA PRO A 48 3.65 -9.79 -17.00
C PRO A 48 4.33 -11.04 -16.44
N HIS A 49 4.30 -11.29 -15.12
CA HIS A 49 4.80 -12.57 -14.60
C HIS A 49 3.83 -13.71 -14.92
N HIS A 50 2.53 -13.46 -14.74
CA HIS A 50 1.51 -14.49 -14.89
C HIS A 50 1.26 -14.89 -16.35
N HIS A 51 1.08 -13.94 -17.27
CA HIS A 51 0.74 -14.23 -18.66
C HIS A 51 2.00 -14.41 -19.50
N GLU A 52 2.75 -13.33 -19.73
CA GLU A 52 3.94 -13.35 -20.59
C GLU A 52 5.05 -14.24 -20.03
N GLY A 53 5.25 -14.21 -18.71
CA GLY A 53 6.16 -15.13 -18.03
C GLY A 53 5.79 -16.60 -18.23
N SER A 54 4.50 -16.96 -18.10
CA SER A 54 4.04 -18.34 -18.37
C SER A 54 4.37 -18.79 -19.79
N TRP A 55 4.14 -17.95 -20.79
CA TRP A 55 4.46 -18.29 -22.19
C TRP A 55 5.95 -18.52 -22.39
N ALA A 56 6.79 -17.73 -21.72
CA ALA A 56 8.24 -17.82 -21.83
C ALA A 56 8.83 -19.12 -21.25
N VAL A 57 8.11 -19.80 -20.36
CA VAL A 57 8.46 -21.12 -19.82
C VAL A 57 7.61 -22.25 -20.41
N GLY A 58 6.95 -22.00 -21.54
CA GLY A 58 6.18 -23.01 -22.29
C GLY A 58 4.82 -23.35 -21.69
N ARG A 59 4.35 -22.62 -20.67
CA ARG A 59 3.01 -22.81 -20.09
C ARG A 59 1.97 -22.09 -20.94
N TYR A 60 0.81 -22.73 -21.09
CA TYR A 60 -0.37 -22.15 -21.75
C TYR A 60 -0.13 -21.71 -23.21
N LEU A 61 0.88 -22.26 -23.90
CA LEU A 61 1.15 -21.94 -25.32
C LEU A 61 0.00 -22.33 -26.27
N ASN A 62 -0.88 -23.24 -25.83
CA ASN A 62 -2.07 -23.64 -26.56
C ASN A 62 -3.29 -22.74 -26.29
N THR A 63 -3.15 -21.69 -25.47
CA THR A 63 -4.26 -20.76 -25.19
C THR A 63 -4.35 -19.67 -26.25
N PRO A 64 -5.56 -19.22 -26.63
CA PRO A 64 -5.73 -18.12 -27.59
C PRO A 64 -4.97 -16.87 -27.15
N GLY A 65 -4.18 -16.30 -28.05
CA GLY A 65 -3.40 -15.09 -27.79
C GLY A 65 -2.03 -15.32 -27.15
N ALA A 66 -1.67 -16.58 -26.82
CA ALA A 66 -0.30 -16.90 -26.40
C ALA A 66 0.71 -16.59 -27.51
N ARG A 67 1.88 -16.11 -27.12
CA ARG A 67 2.97 -15.73 -28.04
C ARG A 67 4.25 -16.42 -27.63
N ALA A 68 5.05 -16.82 -28.62
CA ALA A 68 6.42 -17.21 -28.37
C ALA A 68 7.18 -16.00 -27.81
N LEU A 69 7.76 -16.17 -26.63
CA LEU A 69 8.53 -15.15 -25.92
C LEU A 69 9.72 -15.85 -25.28
N SER A 70 10.92 -15.28 -25.40
CA SER A 70 12.06 -15.83 -24.66
C SER A 70 11.96 -15.46 -23.18
N LEU A 71 12.58 -16.25 -22.29
CA LEU A 71 12.65 -15.90 -20.87
C LEU A 71 13.31 -14.53 -20.66
N ALA A 72 14.36 -14.21 -21.44
CA ALA A 72 15.03 -12.92 -21.40
C ALA A 72 14.10 -11.76 -21.77
N ASP A 73 13.27 -11.92 -22.81
CA ASP A 73 12.29 -10.90 -23.21
C ASP A 73 11.18 -10.72 -22.16
N ALA A 74 10.75 -11.81 -21.52
CA ALA A 74 9.78 -11.76 -20.43
C ALA A 74 10.33 -11.00 -19.21
N VAL A 75 11.58 -11.27 -18.82
CA VAL A 75 12.27 -10.54 -17.75
C VAL A 75 12.39 -9.06 -18.11
N ALA A 76 12.84 -8.74 -19.33
CA ALA A 76 12.94 -7.36 -19.80
C ALA A 76 11.59 -6.64 -19.81
N LEU A 77 10.51 -7.34 -20.16
CA LEU A 77 9.15 -6.81 -20.09
C LEU A 77 8.75 -6.53 -18.64
N VAL A 78 8.94 -7.47 -17.71
CA VAL A 78 8.66 -7.28 -16.28
C VAL A 78 9.36 -6.03 -15.76
N GLU A 79 10.63 -5.82 -16.09
CA GLU A 79 11.36 -4.64 -15.63
C GLU A 79 10.83 -3.33 -16.23
N ARG A 80 10.39 -3.33 -17.49
CA ARG A 80 9.67 -2.16 -18.06
C ARG A 80 8.35 -1.89 -17.32
N VAL A 81 7.59 -2.93 -17.00
CA VAL A 81 6.34 -2.80 -16.23
C VAL A 81 6.62 -2.30 -14.82
N ARG A 82 7.65 -2.81 -14.14
CA ARG A 82 8.09 -2.34 -12.81
C ARG A 82 8.45 -0.85 -12.85
N ALA A 83 9.24 -0.42 -13.82
CA ALA A 83 9.60 0.98 -13.98
C ALA A 83 8.39 1.87 -14.25
N SER A 84 7.44 1.41 -15.07
CA SER A 84 6.17 2.11 -15.29
C SER A 84 5.34 2.19 -14.01
N ALA A 85 5.21 1.08 -13.28
CA ALA A 85 4.48 1.01 -12.02
C ALA A 85 5.01 2.00 -10.98
N ALA A 86 6.33 2.13 -10.88
CA ALA A 86 6.98 3.11 -10.00
C ALA A 86 6.62 4.55 -10.40
N ARG A 87 6.62 4.88 -11.69
CA ARG A 87 6.20 6.21 -12.17
C ARG A 87 4.73 6.48 -11.90
N GLY A 88 3.84 5.55 -12.28
CA GLY A 88 2.40 5.70 -12.07
C GLY A 88 2.02 5.78 -10.59
N ALA A 89 2.69 5.00 -9.72
CA ALA A 89 2.53 5.13 -8.27
C ALA A 89 2.94 6.52 -7.76
N ARG A 90 4.12 7.01 -8.18
CA ARG A 90 4.62 8.34 -7.78
C ARG A 90 3.65 9.45 -8.19
N GLU A 91 3.22 9.45 -9.45
CA GLU A 91 2.31 10.45 -10.03
C GLU A 91 0.90 10.35 -9.41
N GLY A 92 0.39 9.14 -9.24
CA GLY A 92 -0.91 8.90 -8.62
C GLY A 92 -0.97 9.37 -7.16
N LEU A 93 0.07 9.08 -6.37
CA LEU A 93 0.17 9.55 -4.99
C LEU A 93 0.44 11.06 -4.90
N GLU A 94 1.10 11.65 -5.91
CA GLU A 94 1.26 13.10 -6.03
C GLU A 94 -0.05 13.82 -6.28
N ALA A 95 -0.80 13.37 -7.27
CA ALA A 95 -2.13 13.88 -7.55
C ALA A 95 -3.07 13.70 -6.36
N LEU A 96 -2.92 12.61 -5.58
CA LEU A 96 -3.69 12.41 -4.36
C LEU A 96 -3.34 13.44 -3.28
N ALA A 97 -2.05 13.64 -3.03
CA ALA A 97 -1.58 14.60 -2.02
C ALA A 97 -2.02 16.04 -2.33
N ALA A 98 -2.08 16.41 -3.61
CA ALA A 98 -2.54 17.71 -4.05
C ALA A 98 -4.06 17.91 -3.90
N ALA A 99 -4.85 16.83 -3.99
CA ALA A 99 -6.31 16.89 -3.92
C ALA A 99 -6.86 16.88 -2.49
N VAL A 100 -6.13 16.29 -1.53
CA VAL A 100 -6.60 16.14 -0.15
C VAL A 100 -6.28 17.41 0.66
N PRO A 101 -7.24 18.01 1.38
CA PRO A 101 -7.07 19.32 2.05
C PRO A 101 -6.21 19.28 3.31
N VAL A 102 -5.74 18.11 3.72
CA VAL A 102 -4.90 17.90 4.91
C VAL A 102 -3.69 17.04 4.56
N PRO A 103 -2.55 17.20 5.25
CA PRO A 103 -1.37 16.38 4.99
C PRO A 103 -1.66 14.89 5.19
N ILE A 104 -1.17 14.05 4.28
CA ILE A 104 -1.21 12.59 4.43
C ILE A 104 0.04 12.15 5.19
N ALA A 105 -0.12 11.33 6.22
CA ALA A 105 1.00 10.81 7.01
C ALA A 105 1.25 9.31 6.81
N ARG A 106 0.23 8.57 6.37
CA ARG A 106 0.26 7.11 6.32
C ARG A 106 -0.45 6.55 5.11
N ILE A 107 0.06 5.41 4.63
CA ILE A 107 -0.60 4.59 3.63
C ILE A 107 -0.68 3.14 4.13
N ALA A 108 -1.82 2.50 3.98
CA ALA A 108 -2.04 1.11 4.32
C ALA A 108 -2.04 0.24 3.05
N ILE A 109 -1.10 -0.69 2.95
CA ILE A 109 -0.87 -1.55 1.79
C ILE A 109 -0.94 -3.01 2.23
N ARG A 110 -1.48 -3.91 1.39
CA ARG A 110 -1.56 -5.33 1.75
C ARG A 110 -0.16 -5.94 1.89
N VAL A 111 0.03 -6.83 2.86
CA VAL A 111 1.28 -7.58 3.03
C VAL A 111 1.72 -8.25 1.72
N CYS A 112 3.01 -8.19 1.42
CA CYS A 112 3.62 -8.91 0.31
C CYS A 112 4.07 -10.29 0.79
N PRO A 113 3.61 -11.40 0.18
CA PRO A 113 4.24 -12.70 0.42
C PRO A 113 5.71 -12.66 -0.01
N GLU A 114 6.53 -13.52 0.61
CA GLU A 114 7.90 -13.75 0.18
C GLU A 114 7.91 -14.37 -1.23
N LEU A 115 8.84 -13.92 -2.05
CA LEU A 115 9.02 -14.39 -3.42
C LEU A 115 10.47 -14.83 -3.63
N PRO A 116 10.73 -15.73 -4.59
CA PRO A 116 12.07 -15.98 -5.07
C PRO A 116 12.81 -14.68 -5.42
N PRO A 117 14.15 -14.63 -5.25
CA PRO A 117 14.89 -13.38 -5.33
C PRO A 117 14.92 -12.81 -6.76
N THR A 118 14.98 -13.65 -7.80
CA THR A 118 15.08 -13.20 -9.19
C THR A 118 13.74 -13.22 -9.93
N THR A 119 13.66 -12.44 -11.02
CA THR A 119 12.47 -12.42 -11.89
C THR A 119 12.32 -13.75 -12.63
N GLU A 120 13.43 -14.35 -13.04
CA GLU A 120 13.52 -15.66 -13.68
C GLU A 120 12.93 -16.75 -12.79
N GLU A 121 13.36 -16.82 -11.52
CA GLU A 121 12.84 -17.79 -10.56
C GLU A 121 11.35 -17.57 -10.28
N ARG A 122 10.90 -16.31 -10.20
CA ARG A 122 9.48 -15.98 -10.02
C ARG A 122 8.62 -16.42 -11.20
N ILE A 123 9.14 -16.29 -12.43
CA ILE A 123 8.47 -16.74 -13.66
C ILE A 123 8.42 -18.27 -13.70
N ALA A 124 9.52 -18.93 -13.34
CA ALA A 124 9.60 -20.39 -13.34
C ALA A 124 8.70 -21.03 -12.26
N ASP A 125 8.53 -20.38 -11.10
CA ASP A 125 7.71 -20.89 -10.01
C ASP A 125 6.20 -20.62 -10.22
N ASN A 126 5.41 -21.70 -10.26
CA ASN A 126 3.97 -21.66 -10.51
C ASN A 126 3.18 -20.84 -9.47
N ARG A 127 3.61 -20.85 -8.22
CA ARG A 127 2.96 -20.11 -7.15
C ARG A 127 3.39 -18.66 -7.19
N ALA A 128 4.69 -18.39 -7.29
CA ALA A 128 5.25 -17.06 -7.31
C ALA A 128 4.71 -16.23 -8.49
N GLN A 129 4.64 -16.79 -9.69
CA GLN A 129 4.16 -16.07 -10.88
C GLN A 129 2.74 -15.51 -10.71
N THR A 130 1.87 -16.18 -9.93
CA THR A 130 0.46 -15.76 -9.74
C THR A 130 0.31 -14.53 -8.85
N VAL A 131 1.29 -14.29 -7.98
CA VAL A 131 1.25 -13.20 -7.00
C VAL A 131 2.32 -12.14 -7.26
N ALA A 132 3.35 -12.44 -8.04
CA ALA A 132 4.50 -11.58 -8.30
C ALA A 132 4.10 -10.21 -8.88
N ASP A 133 3.12 -10.18 -9.79
CA ASP A 133 2.61 -8.92 -10.35
C ASP A 133 1.99 -8.04 -9.25
N SER A 134 1.15 -8.63 -8.41
CA SER A 134 0.53 -7.90 -7.31
C SER A 134 1.54 -7.40 -6.27
N VAL A 135 2.60 -8.18 -6.00
CA VAL A 135 3.69 -7.77 -5.09
C VAL A 135 4.48 -6.61 -5.70
N MET A 136 4.79 -6.68 -6.99
CA MET A 136 5.48 -5.60 -7.71
C MET A 136 4.70 -4.28 -7.61
N TYR A 137 3.38 -4.30 -7.82
CA TYR A 137 2.55 -3.10 -7.70
C TYR A 137 2.47 -2.56 -6.26
N ARG A 138 2.38 -3.43 -5.24
CA ARG A 138 2.41 -3.01 -3.83
C ARG A 138 3.75 -2.41 -3.43
N GLN A 139 4.86 -2.99 -3.88
CA GLN A 139 6.20 -2.45 -3.65
C GLN A 139 6.39 -1.09 -4.30
N ALA A 140 5.89 -0.91 -5.54
CA ALA A 140 5.93 0.39 -6.21
C ALA A 140 5.17 1.48 -5.42
N LEU A 141 3.99 1.15 -4.89
CA LEU A 141 3.20 2.05 -4.05
C LEU A 141 3.87 2.35 -2.71
N ALA A 142 4.46 1.34 -2.06
CA ALA A 142 5.19 1.51 -0.80
C ALA A 142 6.39 2.44 -0.97
N ALA A 143 7.24 2.18 -1.97
CA ALA A 143 8.39 3.02 -2.27
C ALA A 143 7.99 4.46 -2.62
N ALA A 144 6.94 4.64 -3.42
CA ALA A 144 6.42 5.96 -3.76
C ALA A 144 5.88 6.72 -2.54
N ALA A 145 5.31 6.03 -1.55
CA ALA A 145 4.83 6.63 -0.31
C ALA A 145 5.98 6.99 0.63
N GLU A 146 6.97 6.11 0.79
CA GLU A 146 8.16 6.36 1.62
C GLU A 146 8.97 7.55 1.10
N ALA A 147 9.13 7.68 -0.23
CA ALA A 147 9.77 8.83 -0.86
C ALA A 147 9.06 10.17 -0.55
N ARG A 148 7.80 10.14 -0.11
CA ARG A 148 7.00 11.30 0.32
C ARG A 148 7.00 11.51 1.83
N GLY A 149 7.74 10.68 2.57
CA GLY A 149 7.75 10.68 4.03
C GLY A 149 6.51 10.07 4.67
N TRP A 150 5.70 9.32 3.91
CA TRP A 150 4.53 8.62 4.48
C TRP A 150 4.98 7.30 5.09
N SER A 151 4.51 7.02 6.30
CA SER A 151 4.72 5.69 6.89
C SER A 151 3.85 4.64 6.19
N VAL A 152 4.46 3.52 5.80
CA VAL A 152 3.75 2.39 5.22
C VAL A 152 3.28 1.47 6.34
N ARG A 153 1.99 1.15 6.33
CA ARG A 153 1.36 0.18 7.23
C ARG A 153 0.95 -1.03 6.42
N TRP A 154 1.51 -2.18 6.77
CA TRP A 154 1.16 -3.42 6.12
C TRP A 154 -0.07 -4.03 6.78
N TYR A 155 -1.10 -4.38 5.99
CA TYR A 155 -2.30 -5.02 6.49
C TYR A 155 -2.49 -6.43 5.94
N ASP A 156 -3.07 -7.29 6.77
CA ASP A 156 -3.54 -8.60 6.39
C ASP A 156 -4.99 -8.53 5.89
N ARG A 157 -5.27 -9.08 4.70
CA ARG A 157 -6.59 -8.98 4.07
C ARG A 157 -7.70 -9.65 4.89
N GLU A 158 -7.40 -10.74 5.57
CA GLU A 158 -8.37 -11.51 6.34
C GLU A 158 -8.69 -10.84 7.67
N ARG A 159 -7.75 -10.06 8.21
CA ARG A 159 -7.89 -9.39 9.50
C ARG A 159 -8.30 -7.93 9.42
N VAL A 160 -8.09 -7.25 8.30
CA VAL A 160 -8.19 -5.78 8.21
C VAL A 160 -9.53 -5.20 8.67
N PHE A 161 -10.66 -5.88 8.45
CA PHE A 161 -11.97 -5.42 8.93
C PHE A 161 -12.08 -5.46 10.46
N ARG A 162 -11.50 -6.48 11.09
CA ARG A 162 -11.41 -6.59 12.55
C ARG A 162 -10.43 -5.57 13.11
N ASP A 163 -9.29 -5.38 12.45
CA ASP A 163 -8.29 -4.40 12.88
C ASP A 163 -8.85 -2.97 12.76
N ALA A 164 -9.68 -2.68 11.75
CA ALA A 164 -10.43 -1.43 11.63
C ALA A 164 -11.45 -1.25 12.77
N ALA A 165 -12.17 -2.32 13.13
CA ALA A 165 -13.14 -2.30 14.23
C ALA A 165 -12.46 -1.97 15.56
N THR A 166 -11.33 -2.64 15.82
CA THR A 166 -10.49 -2.38 17.00
C THR A 166 -9.93 -0.96 16.99
N ALA A 167 -9.42 -0.47 15.87
CA ALA A 167 -8.86 0.89 15.75
C ALA A 167 -9.90 1.98 16.02
N LEU A 168 -11.16 1.75 15.67
CA LEU A 168 -12.26 2.70 15.87
C LEU A 168 -12.96 2.52 17.23
N GLY A 169 -12.70 1.42 17.95
CA GLY A 169 -13.45 1.04 19.14
C GLY A 169 -14.93 0.77 18.85
N ARG A 170 -15.24 0.19 17.68
CA ARG A 170 -16.60 -0.07 17.20
C ARG A 170 -16.70 -1.41 16.51
N ASP A 171 -17.77 -2.15 16.76
CA ASP A 171 -18.02 -3.45 16.12
C ASP A 171 -18.68 -3.33 14.74
N ASP A 172 -19.29 -2.18 14.41
CA ASP A 172 -20.17 -1.95 13.25
C ASP A 172 -19.46 -1.39 12.00
N VAL A 173 -18.20 -1.76 11.76
CA VAL A 173 -17.39 -1.24 10.62
C VAL A 173 -18.11 -1.39 9.28
N ASN A 174 -18.85 -2.48 9.07
CA ASN A 174 -19.59 -2.67 7.82
C ASN A 174 -20.65 -1.58 7.60
N ASP A 175 -21.38 -1.18 8.64
CA ASP A 175 -22.41 -0.14 8.54
C ASP A 175 -21.78 1.22 8.25
N LEU A 176 -20.63 1.52 8.87
CA LEU A 176 -19.83 2.69 8.56
C LEU A 176 -19.39 2.69 7.09
N LEU A 177 -18.84 1.57 6.60
CA LEU A 177 -18.42 1.43 5.21
C LEU A 177 -19.60 1.55 4.23
N HIS A 178 -20.78 1.06 4.61
CA HIS A 178 -22.00 1.24 3.84
C HIS A 178 -22.45 2.71 3.81
N ALA A 179 -22.38 3.42 4.94
CA ALA A 179 -22.69 4.84 5.02
C ALA A 179 -21.73 5.69 4.17
N MET A 180 -20.43 5.41 4.20
CA MET A 180 -19.42 6.03 3.32
C MET A 180 -19.76 5.86 1.84
N GLY A 181 -20.16 4.64 1.44
CA GLY A 181 -20.58 4.38 0.06
C GLY A 181 -21.81 5.18 -0.37
N ARG A 182 -22.78 5.37 0.53
CA ARG A 182 -23.96 6.19 0.27
C ARG A 182 -23.61 7.67 0.11
N SER A 183 -22.65 8.19 0.87
CA SER A 183 -22.29 9.61 0.80
C SER A 183 -21.52 9.98 -0.46
N ILE A 184 -20.67 9.09 -0.98
CA ILE A 184 -19.84 9.37 -2.17
C ILE A 184 -20.44 8.82 -3.49
N GLY A 185 -21.46 7.98 -3.39
CA GLY A 185 -22.11 7.36 -4.54
C GLY A 185 -21.27 6.26 -5.22
N PRO A 186 -21.80 5.62 -6.28
CA PRO A 186 -21.08 4.57 -6.99
C PRO A 186 -19.81 5.10 -7.70
N PRO A 187 -18.81 4.25 -7.97
CA PRO A 187 -18.72 2.83 -7.59
C PRO A 187 -18.30 2.62 -6.12
N TRP A 188 -18.97 1.71 -5.39
CA TRP A 188 -18.60 1.35 -4.01
C TRP A 188 -18.62 -0.17 -3.79
N GLN A 189 -17.67 -0.83 -4.45
CA GLN A 189 -17.53 -2.28 -4.47
C GLN A 189 -16.65 -2.80 -3.33
N ALA A 190 -16.53 -4.13 -3.23
CA ALA A 190 -15.71 -4.80 -2.21
C ALA A 190 -14.26 -4.28 -2.16
N ILE A 191 -13.65 -3.95 -3.30
CA ILE A 191 -12.29 -3.39 -3.36
C ILE A 191 -12.20 -2.00 -2.70
N HIS A 192 -13.25 -1.18 -2.79
CA HIS A 192 -13.32 0.13 -2.15
C HIS A 192 -13.49 -0.03 -0.63
N LYS A 193 -14.36 -0.96 -0.22
CA LYS A 193 -14.55 -1.31 1.20
C LYS A 193 -13.25 -1.84 1.83
N LEU A 194 -12.50 -2.66 1.09
CA LEU A 194 -11.20 -3.18 1.53
C LEU A 194 -10.19 -2.05 1.72
N ALA A 195 -10.08 -1.14 0.73
CA ALA A 195 -9.21 0.03 0.84
C ALA A 195 -9.62 0.94 2.02
N ALA A 196 -10.92 1.20 2.20
CA ALA A 196 -11.43 1.98 3.31
C ALA A 196 -11.13 1.33 4.68
N ALA A 197 -11.37 0.03 4.82
CA ALA A 197 -11.04 -0.71 6.04
C ALA A 197 -9.54 -0.65 6.34
N ALA A 198 -8.68 -0.78 5.34
CA ALA A 198 -7.24 -0.64 5.49
C ALA A 198 -6.83 0.75 6.01
N ALA A 199 -7.46 1.81 5.48
CA ALA A 199 -7.23 3.17 5.94
C ALA A 199 -7.60 3.33 7.42
N LEU A 200 -8.79 2.85 7.82
CA LEU A 200 -9.31 2.92 9.18
C LEU A 200 -8.47 2.08 10.17
N ALA A 201 -8.02 0.88 9.80
CA ALA A 201 -7.15 0.06 10.63
C ALA A 201 -5.80 0.77 10.93
N ALA A 202 -5.32 1.58 10.00
CA ALA A 202 -4.06 2.30 10.11
C ALA A 202 -4.15 3.65 10.87
N THR A 203 -5.35 4.18 11.14
CA THR A 203 -5.50 5.41 11.94
C THR A 203 -5.25 5.19 13.43
N GLY A 204 -5.58 4.01 13.96
CA GLY A 204 -5.56 3.68 15.39
C GLY A 204 -4.18 3.46 16.02
N HIS A 205 -3.09 3.55 15.24
CA HIS A 205 -1.74 3.37 15.76
C HIS A 205 -1.00 4.73 15.84
N PRO A 206 -0.76 5.27 17.04
CA PRO A 206 0.19 6.37 17.18
C PRO A 206 1.56 5.94 16.64
N ALA A 207 2.31 6.88 16.05
CA ALA A 207 3.72 6.64 15.75
C ALA A 207 4.45 6.22 17.05
N PRO A 208 5.48 5.36 16.99
CA PRO A 208 6.34 5.13 18.14
C PRO A 208 6.80 6.50 18.66
N ARG A 209 6.49 6.80 19.92
CA ARG A 209 7.11 7.94 20.60
C ARG A 209 8.60 7.62 20.70
N GLU A 210 9.46 8.50 20.20
CA GLU A 210 10.86 8.50 20.62
C GLU A 210 10.90 8.49 22.15
N PRO A 211 11.73 7.64 22.78
CA PRO A 211 11.90 7.66 24.22
C PRO A 211 12.40 9.06 24.61
N PRO A 212 11.88 9.66 25.70
CA PRO A 212 12.43 10.91 26.19
C PRO A 212 13.89 10.66 26.57
N ASP A 213 14.80 11.45 26.00
CA ASP A 213 16.18 11.58 26.45
C ASP A 213 16.16 12.00 27.92
N SER A 214 16.19 11.00 28.79
CA SER A 214 16.18 11.18 30.22
C SER A 214 17.62 11.11 30.72
N PHE A 215 18.02 12.26 31.27
CA PHE A 215 19.11 12.50 32.20
C PHE A 215 20.50 12.80 31.63
N GLY A 216 20.71 14.11 31.44
CA GLY A 216 22.00 14.71 31.73
C GLY A 216 22.44 14.39 33.16
N SER A 217 23.64 13.84 33.27
CA SER A 217 24.33 13.67 34.54
C SER A 217 25.42 14.74 34.63
N ARG A 218 25.05 15.86 35.26
CA ARG A 218 26.00 16.70 36.00
C ARG A 218 26.01 16.19 37.43
N SER A 219 27.17 15.77 37.94
CA SER A 219 27.60 15.86 39.33
C SER A 219 29.10 15.55 39.34
N GLN A 220 29.95 16.57 39.43
CA GLN A 220 30.50 17.17 40.65
C GLN A 220 31.54 16.29 41.36
N SER A 221 32.77 16.77 41.26
CA SER A 221 33.88 16.61 42.19
C SER A 221 33.45 16.83 43.65
N SER A 222 33.89 15.94 44.56
CA SER A 222 34.40 16.26 45.91
C SER A 222 34.87 15.01 46.68
N ARG A 223 36.18 14.94 46.92
CA ARG A 223 36.87 14.75 48.22
C ARG A 223 36.34 13.74 49.30
N GLU A 224 37.27 12.85 49.68
CA GLU A 224 37.81 12.59 51.03
C GLU A 224 37.35 11.39 51.89
N LYS A 225 38.39 10.76 52.52
CA LYS A 225 38.43 9.78 53.64
C LYS A 225 38.10 8.33 53.22
N ARG A 226 38.94 7.31 53.38
CA ARG A 226 40.03 6.99 54.32
C ARG A 226 41.10 6.15 53.64
#